data_AF-A0A624WF39-F1
#
_entry.id   AF-A0A624WF39-F1
#
_cell.length_a   1.000
_cell.length_b   1.000
_cell.length_c   1.000
_cell.angle_alpha   90.00
_cell.angle_beta   90.00
_cell.angle_gamma   90.00
#
_symmetry.space_group_name_H-M   'P 1'
#
loop_
_entity.id
_entity.type
_entity.pdbx_description
1 polymer ?
#
loop_
_entity_poly.entity_id
_entity_poly.type
_entity_poly.pdbx_seq_one_letter_code
_entity_poly.pdbx_strand_id
1 'polypeptide(L)'
;MDKIIFCHRSAGYGSSLLLAVFSLSFIASSVNAAISSDCSGSAYCTNKTIDANTAGYIDKSPVYFLGNTDLTVSASRAFNNNKGTYEFRENTHVKVNAESGLNGGTYTLRGGSTPGKVEIDINAGSGINNARLTALAGSNGIVNANAEKAINGGSQIFNAGTTLNINAADGVFNSTGLTFTDATLNLNASDAFSKNTMSSGKVGSVKGASTVNINAVGGMSGGQLNIQDSSEVNVTGDGSITGGTLLFTGNSVLNADSANAIAGATNNTNKQIFQSGTTMNVNAAMALSGGNQTFNDATLNVNASQGISGGYQILAKSSVLNSEANQTIIGGQIKLQDNSVFNANGKSTITGGTQNFNDNSILNANGEDTLSG
;
A
#
# COMPACT_ATOMS: atom_id res chain seq x y z
N MET A 1 32.23 30.47 59.39
CA MET A 1 32.80 29.11 59.21
C MET A 1 33.08 28.90 57.73
N ASP A 2 33.89 29.72 57.09
CA ASP A 2 35.35 29.89 57.23
C ASP A 2 36.12 28.60 56.95
N LYS A 3 36.60 28.49 55.70
CA LYS A 3 37.93 27.94 55.44
C LYS A 3 38.74 29.00 54.70
N ILE A 4 39.63 29.60 55.49
CA ILE A 4 40.68 30.53 55.12
C ILE A 4 41.86 29.69 54.61
N ILE A 5 42.39 30.01 53.43
CA ILE A 5 43.76 29.66 53.04
C ILE A 5 44.45 30.98 52.69
N PHE A 6 45.42 31.37 53.52
CA PHE A 6 46.37 32.44 53.25
C PHE A 6 47.58 31.86 52.50
N CYS A 7 47.98 32.50 51.41
CA CYS A 7 49.36 32.48 50.94
C CYS A 7 49.77 33.88 50.45
N HIS A 8 51.03 34.19 50.71
CA HIS A 8 51.62 35.52 50.80
C HIS A 8 51.88 36.22 49.46
N ARG A 9 52.06 37.55 49.58
CA ARG A 9 52.40 38.58 48.58
C ARG A 9 53.60 38.26 47.68
N SER A 10 53.53 38.73 46.43
CA SER A 10 54.59 39.57 45.84
C SER A 10 53.98 40.62 44.91
N ALA A 11 54.46 41.85 45.04
CA ALA A 11 53.98 43.03 44.33
C ALA A 11 54.32 43.00 42.84
N GLY A 12 53.38 43.48 42.01
CA GLY A 12 53.61 43.79 40.60
C GLY A 12 52.44 44.61 40.08
N TYR A 13 52.67 45.91 39.87
CA TYR A 13 51.70 46.82 39.28
C TYR A 13 51.35 46.37 37.85
N GLY A 14 50.07 46.15 37.59
CA GLY A 14 49.54 45.84 36.27
C GLY A 14 48.07 46.18 36.21
N SER A 15 47.76 47.26 35.49
CA SER A 15 46.40 47.68 35.11
C SER A 15 45.61 46.50 34.55
N SER A 16 44.49 46.14 35.19
CA SER A 16 43.52 45.22 34.61
C SER A 16 42.14 45.89 34.54
N LEU A 17 41.83 46.35 33.34
CA LEU A 17 40.52 46.77 32.87
C LEU A 17 39.51 45.63 33.13
N LEU A 18 38.54 45.87 34.01
CA LEU A 18 37.45 44.95 34.28
C LEU A 18 36.48 44.96 33.09
N LEU A 19 36.72 44.09 32.09
CA LEU A 19 35.76 43.85 31.02
C LEU A 19 34.65 42.94 31.58
N ALA A 20 33.54 43.55 31.99
CA ALA A 20 32.29 42.83 32.18
C ALA A 20 31.79 42.37 30.81
N VAL A 21 32.02 41.10 30.47
CA VAL A 21 31.40 40.45 29.33
C VAL A 21 29.93 40.24 29.69
N PHE A 22 29.09 41.21 29.34
CA PHE A 22 27.66 40.95 29.20
C PHE A 22 27.50 39.97 28.04
N SER A 23 27.23 38.70 28.36
CA SER A 23 26.66 37.76 27.42
C SER A 23 25.29 38.31 26.99
N LEU A 24 25.25 39.04 25.87
CA LEU A 24 24.01 39.21 25.11
C LEU A 24 23.61 37.82 24.65
N SER A 25 22.82 37.13 25.47
CA SER A 25 21.91 36.11 24.99
C SER A 25 20.98 36.81 24.01
N PHE A 26 21.29 36.71 22.71
CA PHE A 26 20.30 36.84 21.67
C PHE A 26 19.25 35.78 21.97
N ILE A 27 18.22 36.16 22.72
CA ILE A 27 16.92 35.52 22.65
C ILE A 27 16.46 35.84 21.23
N ALA A 28 16.84 34.98 20.28
CA ALA A 28 16.09 34.87 19.05
C ALA A 28 14.69 34.48 19.50
N SER A 29 13.84 35.47 19.71
CA SER A 29 12.40 35.26 19.75
C SER A 29 12.09 34.61 18.43
N SER A 30 11.92 33.29 18.43
CA SER A 30 11.37 32.55 17.32
C SER A 30 10.01 33.18 17.07
N VAL A 31 9.94 34.08 16.10
CA VAL A 31 8.68 34.43 15.49
C VAL A 31 8.17 33.10 15.00
N ASN A 32 7.09 32.58 15.59
CA ASN A 32 6.48 31.33 15.13
C ASN A 32 6.18 31.53 13.64
N ALA A 33 7.05 31.03 12.77
CA ALA A 33 6.83 31.09 11.35
C ALA A 33 5.55 30.31 11.09
N ALA A 34 4.67 30.92 10.29
CA ALA A 34 3.39 30.35 9.94
C ALA A 34 3.25 30.40 8.43
N ILE A 35 2.39 29.58 7.86
CA ILE A 35 2.20 29.57 6.40
C ILE A 35 1.71 30.92 5.87
N SER A 36 1.01 31.71 6.70
CA SER A 36 0.65 33.08 6.39
C SER A 36 1.86 33.98 6.15
N SER A 37 2.95 33.84 6.90
CA SER A 37 4.18 34.61 6.67
C SER A 37 4.91 34.12 5.42
N ASP A 38 5.06 32.80 5.26
CA ASP A 38 5.86 32.22 4.17
C ASP A 38 5.26 32.44 2.78
N CYS A 39 3.93 32.51 2.73
CA CYS A 39 3.17 32.71 1.51
C CYS A 39 2.57 34.12 1.41
N SER A 40 3.11 35.09 2.14
CA SER A 40 2.74 36.51 2.06
C SER A 40 1.22 36.77 2.16
N GLY A 41 0.55 36.06 3.06
CA GLY A 41 -0.90 36.09 3.23
C GLY A 41 -1.70 35.33 2.16
N SER A 42 -1.14 35.07 0.97
CA SER A 42 -1.78 34.37 -0.15
C SER A 42 -2.10 32.91 0.18
N ALA A 43 -3.25 32.41 -0.29
CA ALA A 43 -3.56 30.98 -0.23
C ALA A 43 -2.61 30.13 -1.11
N TYR A 44 -1.86 30.76 -2.02
CA TYR A 44 -0.94 30.10 -2.94
C TYR A 44 0.50 30.22 -2.45
N CYS A 45 1.13 29.06 -2.26
CA CYS A 45 2.52 28.88 -1.89
C CYS A 45 3.27 28.32 -3.10
N THR A 46 3.83 29.21 -3.93
CA THR A 46 4.47 28.86 -5.20
C THR A 46 5.99 28.89 -5.09
N ASN A 47 6.66 27.83 -5.57
CA ASN A 47 8.12 27.71 -5.62
C ASN A 47 8.78 27.94 -4.25
N LYS A 48 8.34 27.18 -3.24
CA LYS A 48 8.77 27.38 -1.85
C LYS A 48 9.53 26.17 -1.31
N THR A 49 10.48 26.44 -0.42
CA THR A 49 11.01 25.43 0.51
C THR A 49 10.51 25.80 1.90
N ILE A 50 9.72 24.92 2.51
CA ILE A 50 8.99 25.18 3.76
C ILE A 50 9.33 24.07 4.75
N ASP A 51 9.59 24.46 6.00
CA ASP A 51 9.68 23.53 7.13
C ASP A 51 8.59 23.87 8.15
N ALA A 52 7.52 23.08 8.14
CA ALA A 52 6.42 23.20 9.08
C ALA A 52 6.80 22.57 10.43
N ASN A 53 7.60 23.31 11.19
CA ASN A 53 8.30 22.86 12.41
C ASN A 53 7.63 23.26 13.72
N THR A 54 6.41 23.80 13.66
CA THR A 54 5.64 24.17 14.84
C THR A 54 4.21 23.63 14.72
N ALA A 55 3.59 23.24 15.84
CA ALA A 55 2.19 22.83 15.84
C ALA A 55 1.29 24.00 15.38
N GLY A 56 0.35 23.73 14.48
CA GLY A 56 -0.52 24.75 13.88
C GLY A 56 0.19 25.67 12.89
N TYR A 57 1.36 25.30 12.35
CA TYR A 57 2.09 26.04 11.33
C TYR A 57 1.20 26.49 10.17
N ILE A 58 0.30 25.59 9.76
CA ILE A 58 -0.68 25.86 8.71
C ILE A 58 -1.89 26.54 9.34
N ASP A 59 -1.73 27.84 9.56
CA ASP A 59 -2.65 28.73 10.29
C ASP A 59 -3.89 29.17 9.49
N LYS A 60 -3.98 28.77 8.21
CA LYS A 60 -5.09 29.12 7.32
C LYS A 60 -5.52 27.96 6.44
N SER A 61 -6.73 28.08 5.87
CA SER A 61 -7.29 27.15 4.91
C SER A 61 -8.28 27.89 3.99
N PRO A 62 -8.27 27.65 2.66
CA PRO A 62 -7.44 26.67 1.97
C PRO A 62 -5.98 27.12 1.78
N VAL A 63 -5.09 26.15 1.52
CA VAL A 63 -3.71 26.41 1.07
C VAL A 63 -3.39 25.54 -0.14
N TYR A 64 -2.77 26.15 -1.16
CA TYR A 64 -2.37 25.51 -2.40
C TYR A 64 -0.84 25.59 -2.53
N PHE A 65 -0.18 24.44 -2.56
CA PHE A 65 1.25 24.32 -2.86
C PHE A 65 1.42 23.98 -4.33
N LEU A 66 2.24 24.73 -5.05
CA LEU A 66 2.40 24.61 -6.51
C LEU A 66 3.80 25.05 -6.96
N GLY A 67 4.12 24.81 -8.22
CA GLY A 67 5.46 24.99 -8.77
C GLY A 67 6.44 23.95 -8.23
N ASN A 68 7.71 24.34 -8.14
CA ASN A 68 8.78 23.54 -7.53
C ASN A 68 8.78 23.78 -6.02
N THR A 69 7.94 23.05 -5.28
CA THR A 69 7.74 23.26 -3.85
C THR A 69 8.17 22.05 -3.04
N ASP A 70 9.05 22.26 -2.07
CA ASP A 70 9.48 21.27 -1.09
C ASP A 70 8.89 21.63 0.28
N LEU A 71 8.04 20.76 0.83
CA LEU A 71 7.46 20.91 2.16
C LEU A 71 7.95 19.81 3.08
N THR A 72 8.68 20.17 4.12
CA THR A 72 8.99 19.25 5.23
C THR A 72 8.02 19.52 6.38
N VAL A 73 7.39 18.48 6.89
CA VAL A 73 6.50 18.52 8.05
C VAL A 73 7.24 17.89 9.24
N SER A 74 7.87 18.76 10.03
CA SER A 74 8.75 18.37 11.15
C SER A 74 8.06 18.43 12.51
N ALA A 75 6.92 19.10 12.62
CA ALA A 75 6.13 19.14 13.86
C ALA A 75 4.85 18.32 13.79
N SER A 76 4.54 17.67 14.92
CA SER A 76 3.23 17.08 15.14
C SER A 76 2.16 18.15 15.08
N ARG A 77 1.04 17.82 14.41
CA ARG A 77 -0.09 18.73 14.20
C ARG A 77 0.31 20.05 13.55
N ALA A 78 1.32 20.04 12.67
CA ALA A 78 1.64 21.20 11.83
C ALA A 78 0.44 21.62 10.98
N PHE A 79 -0.26 20.63 10.41
CA PHE A 79 -1.61 20.78 9.89
C PHE A 79 -2.59 20.26 10.95
N ASN A 80 -3.47 21.12 11.45
CA ASN A 80 -4.35 20.80 12.59
C ASN A 80 -5.74 21.41 12.45
N ASN A 81 -6.34 21.26 11.26
CA ASN A 81 -7.69 21.70 11.00
C ASN A 81 -8.49 20.56 10.36
N ASN A 82 -9.43 19.99 11.13
CA ASN A 82 -10.25 18.87 10.67
C ASN A 82 -11.14 19.20 9.46
N LYS A 83 -11.38 20.49 9.20
CA LYS A 83 -12.12 21.00 8.03
C LYS A 83 -11.20 21.70 7.03
N GLY A 84 -9.89 21.63 7.25
CA GLY A 84 -8.89 22.25 6.39
C GLY A 84 -8.84 21.58 5.02
N THR A 85 -8.58 22.37 3.99
CA THR A 85 -8.40 21.89 2.62
C THR A 85 -7.04 22.33 2.12
N TYR A 86 -6.26 21.36 1.68
CA TYR A 86 -4.89 21.54 1.24
C TYR A 86 -4.70 20.86 -0.10
N GLU A 87 -4.11 21.55 -1.06
CA GLU A 87 -3.77 20.94 -2.34
C GLU A 87 -2.29 21.04 -2.65
N PHE A 88 -1.75 19.96 -3.19
CA PHE A 88 -0.39 19.85 -3.70
C PHE A 88 -0.46 19.65 -5.21
N ARG A 89 0.28 20.48 -5.95
CA ARG A 89 0.19 20.55 -7.41
C ARG A 89 1.56 20.57 -8.07
N GLU A 90 1.61 20.24 -9.35
CA GLU A 90 2.82 20.37 -10.19
C GLU A 90 4.00 19.56 -9.62
N ASN A 91 5.15 20.19 -9.35
CA ASN A 91 6.36 19.56 -8.82
C ASN A 91 6.48 19.79 -7.31
N THR A 92 5.48 19.30 -6.57
CA THR A 92 5.47 19.41 -5.12
C THR A 92 5.95 18.13 -4.46
N HIS A 93 6.97 18.21 -3.61
CA HIS A 93 7.43 17.13 -2.74
C HIS A 93 7.09 17.44 -1.27
N VAL A 94 6.44 16.49 -0.59
CA VAL A 94 6.07 16.60 0.82
C VAL A 94 6.75 15.49 1.61
N LYS A 95 7.53 15.84 2.62
CA LYS A 95 8.14 14.90 3.58
C LYS A 95 7.45 15.03 4.93
N VAL A 96 6.76 13.98 5.36
CA VAL A 96 6.05 13.94 6.64
C VAL A 96 6.89 13.16 7.64
N ASN A 97 7.64 13.88 8.47
CA ASN A 97 8.61 13.32 9.42
C ASN A 97 8.11 13.34 10.87
N ALA A 98 6.91 13.87 11.11
CA ALA A 98 6.31 13.94 12.44
C ALA A 98 4.98 13.21 12.52
N GLU A 99 4.74 12.57 13.68
CA GLU A 99 3.47 11.91 13.97
C GLU A 99 2.33 12.93 13.96
N SER A 100 1.20 12.56 13.36
CA SER A 100 0.06 13.47 13.15
C SER A 100 0.47 14.80 12.51
N GLY A 101 1.51 14.82 11.67
CA GLY A 101 1.94 16.04 10.96
C GLY A 101 0.84 16.58 10.06
N LEU A 102 0.16 15.69 9.33
CA LEU A 102 -1.04 15.93 8.53
C LEU A 102 -2.28 15.41 9.27
N ASN A 103 -2.79 16.20 10.24
CA ASN A 103 -3.87 15.78 11.14
C ASN A 103 -5.24 16.33 10.74
N GLY A 104 -6.17 15.43 10.39
CA GLY A 104 -7.50 15.78 9.92
C GLY A 104 -7.48 16.51 8.57
N GLY A 105 -8.65 16.97 8.13
CA GLY A 105 -8.79 17.76 6.91
C GLY A 105 -8.75 16.93 5.63
N THR A 106 -8.64 17.61 4.50
CA THR A 106 -8.59 17.03 3.16
C THR A 106 -7.33 17.47 2.44
N TYR A 107 -6.55 16.50 1.98
CA TYR A 107 -5.32 16.68 1.21
C TYR A 107 -5.55 16.17 -0.20
N THR A 108 -5.35 17.03 -1.20
CA THR A 108 -5.57 16.70 -2.61
C THR A 108 -4.29 16.80 -3.40
N LEU A 109 -3.90 15.72 -4.09
CA LEU A 109 -2.84 15.77 -5.10
C LEU A 109 -3.52 16.01 -6.45
N ARG A 110 -3.13 17.07 -7.14
CA ARG A 110 -3.77 17.50 -8.39
C ARG A 110 -2.72 17.86 -9.44
N GLY A 111 -2.98 17.49 -10.69
CA GLY A 111 -2.19 17.98 -11.82
C GLY A 111 -2.25 19.51 -11.93
N GLY A 112 -1.16 20.12 -12.40
CA GLY A 112 -1.14 21.54 -12.71
C GLY A 112 -1.29 21.82 -14.21
N SER A 113 -1.05 23.07 -14.59
CA SER A 113 -0.95 23.47 -16.00
C SER A 113 0.37 23.03 -16.64
N THR A 114 1.37 22.75 -15.81
CA THR A 114 2.65 22.19 -16.22
C THR A 114 2.72 20.71 -15.87
N PRO A 115 3.29 19.86 -16.74
CA PRO A 115 3.58 18.47 -16.40
C PRO A 115 4.47 18.43 -15.15
N GLY A 116 4.06 17.65 -14.17
CA GLY A 116 4.78 17.50 -12.92
C GLY A 116 4.36 16.26 -12.15
N LYS A 117 5.04 16.03 -11.04
CA LYS A 117 4.80 14.92 -10.12
C LYS A 117 4.58 15.49 -8.72
N VAL A 118 3.49 15.08 -8.10
CA VAL A 118 3.24 15.34 -6.67
C VAL A 118 3.65 14.11 -5.87
N GLU A 119 4.59 14.27 -4.94
CA GLU A 119 5.10 13.17 -4.12
C GLU A 119 4.92 13.45 -2.64
N ILE A 120 4.42 12.46 -1.89
CA ILE A 120 4.30 12.52 -0.43
C ILE A 120 5.03 11.32 0.18
N ASP A 121 6.12 11.59 0.87
CA ASP A 121 6.85 10.61 1.68
C ASP A 121 6.42 10.69 3.14
N ILE A 122 5.85 9.61 3.65
CA ILE A 122 5.35 9.55 5.02
C ILE A 122 6.30 8.65 5.83
N ASN A 123 7.22 9.29 6.55
CA ASN A 123 8.31 8.63 7.27
C ASN A 123 8.02 8.46 8.77
N ALA A 124 6.93 9.06 9.26
CA ALA A 124 6.47 8.93 10.64
C ALA A 124 5.22 8.07 10.77
N GLY A 125 5.11 7.34 11.88
CA GLY A 125 3.88 6.65 12.25
C GLY A 125 2.74 7.64 12.47
N SER A 126 1.55 7.31 11.95
CA SER A 126 0.39 8.22 11.90
C SER A 126 0.72 9.60 11.32
N GLY A 127 1.69 9.71 10.40
CA GLY A 127 2.07 10.97 9.77
C GLY A 127 0.88 11.65 9.10
N ILE A 128 0.01 10.85 8.45
CA ILE A 128 -1.35 11.23 8.09
C ILE A 128 -2.31 10.60 9.11
N ASN A 129 -3.05 11.43 9.84
CA ASN A 129 -3.96 10.96 10.90
C ASN A 129 -5.39 11.47 10.68
N ASN A 130 -6.36 10.54 10.62
CA ASN A 130 -7.79 10.82 10.48
C ASN A 130 -8.15 11.81 9.38
N ALA A 131 -7.39 11.79 8.28
CA ALA A 131 -7.53 12.72 7.18
C ALA A 131 -8.04 12.06 5.91
N ARG A 132 -8.68 12.85 5.06
CA ARG A 132 -8.99 12.44 3.70
C ARG A 132 -7.82 12.76 2.78
N LEU A 133 -7.30 11.75 2.08
CA LEU A 133 -6.29 11.90 1.05
C LEU A 133 -6.92 11.57 -0.31
N THR A 134 -6.81 12.46 -1.28
CA THR A 134 -7.37 12.25 -2.62
C THR A 134 -6.31 12.58 -3.67
N ALA A 135 -5.79 11.57 -4.35
CA ALA A 135 -4.95 11.74 -5.52
C ALA A 135 -5.82 11.72 -6.77
N LEU A 136 -5.91 12.85 -7.46
CA LEU A 136 -6.76 13.02 -8.64
C LEU A 136 -6.07 12.52 -9.91
N ALA A 137 -6.88 12.15 -10.90
CA ALA A 137 -6.40 11.78 -12.22
C ALA A 137 -5.51 12.90 -12.81
N GLY A 138 -4.41 12.51 -13.47
CA GLY A 138 -3.46 13.44 -14.07
C GLY A 138 -2.54 14.17 -13.08
N SER A 139 -2.59 13.84 -11.78
CA SER A 139 -1.63 14.38 -10.79
C SER A 139 -0.26 13.71 -10.84
N ASN A 140 -0.15 12.53 -11.46
CA ASN A 140 1.01 11.64 -11.34
C ASN A 140 1.41 11.44 -9.87
N GLY A 141 0.42 11.47 -8.97
CA GLY A 141 0.62 11.49 -7.54
C GLY A 141 1.25 10.19 -7.05
N ILE A 142 2.34 10.28 -6.30
CA ILE A 142 2.96 9.15 -5.62
C ILE A 142 2.90 9.38 -4.12
N VAL A 143 2.34 8.41 -3.39
CA VAL A 143 2.30 8.41 -1.94
C VAL A 143 3.10 7.23 -1.43
N ASN A 144 4.10 7.49 -0.61
CA ASN A 144 4.99 6.49 -0.04
C ASN A 144 4.73 6.39 1.46
N ALA A 145 4.06 5.31 1.88
CA ALA A 145 3.87 4.96 3.29
C ALA A 145 5.10 4.18 3.78
N ASN A 146 6.11 4.91 4.28
CA ASN A 146 7.42 4.37 4.64
C ASN A 146 7.54 3.92 6.10
N ALA A 147 6.52 4.20 6.92
CA ALA A 147 6.48 3.83 8.33
C ALA A 147 5.25 2.98 8.65
N GLU A 148 5.34 2.16 9.71
CA GLU A 148 4.19 1.46 10.25
C GLU A 148 3.09 2.47 10.61
N LYS A 149 1.86 2.21 10.19
CA LYS A 149 0.70 3.11 10.40
C LYS A 149 0.92 4.52 9.83
N ALA A 150 1.78 4.69 8.82
CA ALA A 150 2.03 5.99 8.20
C ALA A 150 0.75 6.75 7.86
N ILE A 151 -0.27 6.04 7.35
CA ILE A 151 -1.63 6.54 7.19
C ILE A 151 -2.53 5.84 8.21
N ASN A 152 -3.03 6.58 9.18
CA ASN A 152 -3.89 6.07 10.25
C ASN A 152 -5.29 6.70 10.17
N GLY A 153 -6.30 5.88 9.91
CA GLY A 153 -7.68 6.31 9.80
C GLY A 153 -8.00 7.05 8.50
N GLY A 154 -9.10 7.80 8.52
CA GLY A 154 -9.52 8.64 7.40
C GLY A 154 -9.95 7.85 6.15
N SER A 155 -10.02 8.52 4.99
CA SER A 155 -10.36 7.89 3.71
C SER A 155 -9.39 8.29 2.60
N GLN A 156 -8.93 7.31 1.83
CA GLN A 156 -7.91 7.46 0.82
C GLN A 156 -8.47 7.06 -0.55
N ILE A 157 -8.32 7.95 -1.52
CA ILE A 157 -8.83 7.79 -2.88
C ILE A 157 -7.68 8.04 -3.85
N PHE A 158 -7.39 7.07 -4.69
CA PHE A 158 -6.38 7.12 -5.74
C PHE A 158 -7.07 6.91 -7.09
N ASN A 159 -6.83 7.83 -8.03
CA ASN A 159 -7.43 7.82 -9.36
C ASN A 159 -6.36 7.62 -10.45
N ALA A 160 -6.79 7.67 -11.71
CA ALA A 160 -5.98 7.38 -12.88
C ALA A 160 -4.55 7.95 -12.84
N GLY A 161 -3.56 7.07 -12.99
CA GLY A 161 -2.14 7.45 -13.06
C GLY A 161 -1.52 7.84 -11.71
N THR A 162 -2.13 7.46 -10.58
CA THR A 162 -1.58 7.68 -9.24
C THR A 162 -1.14 6.37 -8.59
N THR A 163 -0.22 6.45 -7.64
CA THR A 163 0.38 5.29 -6.99
C THR A 163 0.39 5.44 -5.47
N LEU A 164 -0.02 4.38 -4.77
CA LEU A 164 0.28 4.18 -3.34
C LEU A 164 1.32 3.07 -3.20
N ASN A 165 2.46 3.40 -2.60
CA ASN A 165 3.46 2.44 -2.18
C ASN A 165 3.33 2.21 -0.67
N ILE A 166 3.04 0.99 -0.26
CA ILE A 166 3.05 0.58 1.14
C ILE A 166 4.37 -0.16 1.39
N ASN A 167 5.33 0.57 1.97
CA ASN A 167 6.72 0.13 2.13
C ASN A 167 7.02 -0.37 3.56
N ALA A 168 6.02 -0.39 4.43
CA ALA A 168 6.12 -0.89 5.80
C ALA A 168 4.87 -1.73 6.15
N ALA A 169 5.03 -2.62 7.12
CA ALA A 169 3.91 -3.37 7.71
C ALA A 169 2.84 -2.41 8.21
N ASP A 170 1.55 -2.74 7.98
CA ASP A 170 0.41 -1.89 8.37
C ASP A 170 0.57 -0.42 7.95
N GLY A 171 1.25 -0.12 6.83
CA GLY A 171 1.53 1.27 6.42
C GLY A 171 0.26 2.10 6.17
N VAL A 172 -0.85 1.45 5.83
CA VAL A 172 -2.21 1.97 6.00
C VAL A 172 -2.88 1.18 7.11
N PHE A 173 -3.48 1.89 8.08
CA PHE A 173 -4.09 1.30 9.26
C PHE A 173 -5.46 1.93 9.55
N ASN A 174 -6.43 1.10 9.90
CA ASN A 174 -7.77 1.50 10.32
C ASN A 174 -8.49 2.46 9.35
N SER A 175 -8.24 2.33 8.04
CA SER A 175 -8.87 3.19 7.04
C SER A 175 -10.38 2.99 7.01
N THR A 176 -11.13 4.08 6.91
CA THR A 176 -12.59 4.05 6.73
C THR A 176 -12.99 3.85 5.28
N GLY A 177 -12.06 4.02 4.35
CA GLY A 177 -12.26 3.76 2.92
C GLY A 177 -10.95 3.90 2.15
N LEU A 178 -10.59 2.86 1.40
CA LEU A 178 -9.42 2.82 0.55
C LEU A 178 -9.88 2.42 -0.86
N THR A 179 -9.79 3.34 -1.81
CA THR A 179 -10.31 3.16 -3.17
C THR A 179 -9.26 3.50 -4.22
N PHE A 180 -9.10 2.59 -5.18
CA PHE A 180 -8.26 2.74 -6.36
C PHE A 180 -9.14 2.68 -7.62
N THR A 181 -9.02 3.66 -8.50
CA THR A 181 -9.69 3.69 -9.81
C THR A 181 -8.65 4.02 -10.87
N ASP A 182 -8.33 3.07 -11.75
CA ASP A 182 -7.25 3.19 -12.75
C ASP A 182 -5.88 3.54 -12.11
N ALA A 183 -5.65 3.10 -10.87
CA ALA A 183 -4.50 3.47 -10.06
C ALA A 183 -3.65 2.26 -9.68
N THR A 184 -2.46 2.51 -9.17
CA THR A 184 -1.52 1.46 -8.75
C THR A 184 -1.41 1.38 -7.23
N LEU A 185 -1.53 0.17 -6.68
CA LEU A 185 -1.22 -0.17 -5.29
C LEU A 185 -0.03 -1.12 -5.28
N ASN A 186 1.04 -0.75 -4.60
CA ASN A 186 2.21 -1.61 -4.41
C ASN A 186 2.32 -2.03 -2.94
N LEU A 187 2.33 -3.34 -2.69
CA LEU A 187 2.51 -3.97 -1.39
C LEU A 187 3.96 -4.47 -1.29
N ASN A 188 4.83 -3.63 -0.73
CA ASN A 188 6.27 -3.81 -0.76
C ASN A 188 6.86 -4.32 0.57
N ALA A 189 6.03 -4.59 1.57
CA ALA A 189 6.45 -5.12 2.87
C ALA A 189 5.53 -6.25 3.33
N SER A 190 6.02 -7.13 4.20
CA SER A 190 5.15 -8.07 4.93
C SER A 190 4.07 -7.30 5.67
N ASP A 191 2.84 -7.83 5.65
CA ASP A 191 1.68 -7.21 6.27
C ASP A 191 1.37 -5.80 5.74
N ALA A 192 1.81 -5.45 4.53
CA ALA A 192 1.48 -4.19 3.89
C ALA A 192 -0.05 -4.03 3.75
N PHE A 193 -0.76 -5.12 3.42
CA PHE A 193 -2.20 -5.21 3.54
C PHE A 193 -2.60 -6.34 4.49
N SER A 194 -3.19 -5.98 5.63
CA SER A 194 -3.52 -6.89 6.71
C SER A 194 -4.97 -6.73 7.18
N LYS A 195 -5.37 -7.51 8.20
CA LYS A 195 -6.67 -7.34 8.88
C LYS A 195 -6.83 -5.96 9.54
N ASN A 196 -5.73 -5.26 9.77
CA ASN A 196 -5.71 -3.95 10.40
C ASN A 196 -5.82 -2.80 9.39
N THR A 197 -5.64 -3.05 8.09
CA THR A 197 -5.59 -1.99 7.08
C THR A 197 -6.90 -1.23 6.98
N MET A 198 -8.01 -1.95 6.97
CA MET A 198 -9.34 -1.39 6.97
C MET A 198 -9.92 -1.41 8.38
N SER A 199 -10.68 -0.38 8.71
CA SER A 199 -11.52 -0.34 9.91
C SER A 199 -12.53 -1.49 9.90
N SER A 200 -12.94 -1.94 11.10
CA SER A 200 -13.80 -3.11 11.27
C SER A 200 -15.04 -3.05 10.38
N GLY A 201 -15.27 -4.12 9.60
CA GLY A 201 -16.41 -4.24 8.68
C GLY A 201 -16.28 -3.44 7.38
N LYS A 202 -15.12 -2.83 7.11
CA LYS A 202 -14.81 -2.15 5.84
C LYS A 202 -13.89 -3.01 4.98
N VAL A 203 -13.90 -2.74 3.68
CA VAL A 203 -13.12 -3.44 2.66
C VAL A 203 -12.47 -2.42 1.75
N GLY A 204 -11.30 -2.75 1.19
CA GLY A 204 -10.69 -1.94 0.15
C GLY A 204 -11.32 -2.23 -1.22
N SER A 205 -11.30 -1.24 -2.10
CA SER A 205 -11.92 -1.30 -3.43
C SER A 205 -10.91 -0.95 -4.50
N VAL A 206 -10.73 -1.85 -5.48
CA VAL A 206 -9.86 -1.70 -6.63
C VAL A 206 -10.73 -1.89 -7.88
N LYS A 207 -10.77 -0.89 -8.76
CA LYS A 207 -11.68 -0.86 -9.91
C LYS A 207 -11.09 -0.13 -11.12
N GLY A 208 -11.80 -0.16 -12.25
CA GLY A 208 -11.28 0.27 -13.55
C GLY A 208 -10.16 -0.65 -14.02
N ALA A 209 -9.11 -0.07 -14.60
CA ALA A 209 -7.86 -0.75 -14.99
C ALA A 209 -6.77 -0.52 -13.92
N SER A 210 -7.11 -0.75 -12.65
CA SER A 210 -6.13 -0.61 -11.55
C SER A 210 -5.20 -1.82 -11.48
N THR A 211 -4.02 -1.62 -10.90
CA THR A 211 -3.04 -2.70 -10.68
C THR A 211 -2.69 -2.79 -9.20
N VAL A 212 -2.72 -4.00 -8.65
CA VAL A 212 -2.17 -4.32 -7.33
C VAL A 212 -0.93 -5.20 -7.53
N ASN A 213 0.24 -4.70 -7.13
CA ASN A 213 1.47 -5.47 -7.15
C ASN A 213 1.81 -5.95 -5.74
N ILE A 214 1.91 -7.26 -5.57
CA ILE A 214 2.33 -7.90 -4.32
C ILE A 214 3.77 -8.34 -4.51
N ASN A 215 4.68 -7.59 -3.89
CA ASN A 215 6.12 -7.70 -4.15
C ASN A 215 6.90 -8.31 -2.98
N ALA A 216 6.28 -8.38 -1.79
CA ALA A 216 6.90 -8.91 -0.59
C ALA A 216 6.19 -10.18 -0.09
N VAL A 217 6.96 -11.04 0.58
CA VAL A 217 6.44 -12.20 1.29
C VAL A 217 5.39 -11.74 2.31
N GLY A 218 4.20 -12.33 2.27
CA GLY A 218 3.10 -11.92 3.15
C GLY A 218 2.61 -10.50 2.89
N GLY A 219 2.87 -9.94 1.69
CA GLY A 219 2.45 -8.59 1.33
C GLY A 219 0.94 -8.38 1.51
N MET A 220 0.15 -9.44 1.33
CA MET A 220 -1.20 -9.53 1.84
C MET A 220 -1.33 -10.69 2.83
N SER A 221 -1.65 -10.38 4.08
CA SER A 221 -1.79 -11.34 5.18
C SER A 221 -3.19 -11.37 5.81
N GLY A 222 -4.06 -10.44 5.42
CA GLY A 222 -5.39 -10.31 6.01
C GLY A 222 -6.27 -9.29 5.31
N GLY A 223 -7.40 -8.96 5.94
CA GLY A 223 -8.36 -7.98 5.43
C GLY A 223 -9.10 -8.47 4.18
N GLN A 224 -9.78 -7.54 3.50
CA GLN A 224 -10.46 -7.83 2.24
C GLN A 224 -10.22 -6.73 1.22
N LEU A 225 -9.88 -7.14 -0.01
CA LEU A 225 -9.86 -6.29 -1.20
C LEU A 225 -10.85 -6.83 -2.23
N ASN A 226 -11.68 -5.93 -2.75
CA ASN A 226 -12.55 -6.20 -3.89
C ASN A 226 -11.86 -5.71 -5.16
N ILE A 227 -11.55 -6.63 -6.07
CA ILE A 227 -10.90 -6.40 -7.35
C ILE A 227 -11.97 -6.49 -8.44
N GLN A 228 -12.18 -5.41 -9.18
CA GLN A 228 -13.33 -5.24 -10.07
C GLN A 228 -12.89 -4.82 -11.47
N ASP A 229 -13.85 -4.81 -12.40
CA ASP A 229 -13.69 -4.35 -13.78
C ASP A 229 -12.53 -5.08 -14.48
N SER A 230 -11.55 -4.38 -15.03
CA SER A 230 -10.38 -4.95 -15.71
C SER A 230 -9.12 -4.83 -14.85
N SER A 231 -9.27 -4.82 -13.53
CA SER A 231 -8.13 -4.65 -12.62
C SER A 231 -7.30 -5.93 -12.51
N GLU A 232 -6.01 -5.76 -12.29
CA GLU A 232 -5.03 -6.85 -12.21
C GLU A 232 -4.39 -6.92 -10.83
N VAL A 233 -4.19 -8.13 -10.33
CA VAL A 233 -3.34 -8.42 -9.17
C VAL A 233 -2.15 -9.23 -9.66
N ASN A 234 -0.94 -8.74 -9.46
CA ASN A 234 0.30 -9.40 -9.85
C ASN A 234 1.08 -9.79 -8.59
N VAL A 235 1.34 -11.09 -8.42
CA VAL A 235 2.19 -11.61 -7.34
C VAL A 235 3.54 -11.96 -7.93
N THR A 236 4.53 -11.10 -7.71
CA THR A 236 5.82 -11.14 -8.42
C THR A 236 6.99 -11.18 -7.44
N GLY A 237 8.19 -11.51 -7.92
CA GLY A 237 9.39 -11.56 -7.08
C GLY A 237 9.23 -12.57 -5.95
N ASP A 238 9.36 -12.12 -4.69
CA ASP A 238 9.11 -12.93 -3.49
C ASP A 238 7.70 -12.71 -2.91
N GLY A 239 6.81 -12.08 -3.68
CA GLY A 239 5.43 -11.77 -3.30
C GLY A 239 4.63 -12.99 -2.86
N SER A 240 3.82 -12.85 -1.81
CA SER A 240 2.83 -13.88 -1.47
C SER A 240 1.59 -13.36 -0.74
N ILE A 241 0.49 -14.08 -0.94
CA ILE A 241 -0.78 -13.92 -0.24
C ILE A 241 -0.92 -15.07 0.76
N THR A 242 -0.82 -14.72 2.04
CA THR A 242 -0.83 -15.67 3.16
C THR A 242 -2.13 -15.63 3.96
N GLY A 243 -2.99 -14.64 3.71
CA GLY A 243 -4.29 -14.51 4.36
C GLY A 243 -5.14 -13.39 3.76
N GLY A 244 -6.35 -13.25 4.30
CA GLY A 244 -7.35 -12.30 3.84
C GLY A 244 -8.26 -12.85 2.76
N THR A 245 -9.08 -11.97 2.19
CA THR A 245 -10.00 -12.27 1.10
C THR A 245 -9.75 -11.35 -0.08
N LEU A 246 -9.47 -11.94 -1.24
CA LEU A 246 -9.56 -11.27 -2.53
C LEU A 246 -10.87 -11.67 -3.20
N LEU A 247 -11.71 -10.69 -3.53
CA LEU A 247 -12.94 -10.91 -4.29
C LEU A 247 -12.79 -10.30 -5.67
N PHE A 248 -12.73 -11.15 -6.70
CA PHE A 248 -12.61 -10.78 -8.10
C PHE A 248 -13.99 -10.76 -8.76
N THR A 249 -14.31 -9.68 -9.48
CA THR A 249 -15.48 -9.55 -10.35
C THR A 249 -15.12 -8.84 -11.66
N GLY A 250 -16.04 -8.85 -12.63
CA GLY A 250 -15.79 -8.29 -13.96
C GLY A 250 -14.81 -9.14 -14.75
N ASN A 251 -13.90 -8.50 -15.48
CA ASN A 251 -12.82 -9.13 -16.24
C ASN A 251 -11.48 -9.07 -15.49
N SER A 252 -11.52 -9.04 -14.15
CA SER A 252 -10.32 -8.90 -13.33
C SER A 252 -9.47 -10.17 -13.34
N VAL A 253 -8.16 -9.97 -13.16
CA VAL A 253 -7.15 -11.03 -13.30
C VAL A 253 -6.26 -11.12 -12.07
N LEU A 254 -5.96 -12.35 -11.63
CA LEU A 254 -4.86 -12.64 -10.72
C LEU A 254 -3.75 -13.37 -11.47
N ASN A 255 -2.55 -12.79 -11.51
CA ASN A 255 -1.34 -13.42 -12.04
C ASN A 255 -0.45 -13.88 -10.87
N ALA A 256 -0.32 -15.20 -10.72
CA ALA A 256 0.54 -15.85 -9.75
C ALA A 256 1.89 -16.19 -10.41
N ASP A 257 2.77 -15.19 -10.47
CA ASP A 257 4.05 -15.23 -11.19
C ASP A 257 5.25 -15.59 -10.30
N SER A 258 5.00 -15.83 -9.00
CA SER A 258 6.01 -16.26 -8.03
C SER A 258 5.69 -17.63 -7.45
N ALA A 259 6.74 -18.37 -7.06
CA ALA A 259 6.60 -19.57 -6.25
C ALA A 259 5.99 -19.19 -4.90
N ASN A 260 5.07 -19.99 -4.38
CA ASN A 260 4.31 -19.67 -3.16
C ASN A 260 3.52 -18.35 -3.24
N ALA A 261 3.17 -17.88 -4.45
CA ALA A 261 2.31 -16.71 -4.63
C ALA A 261 1.04 -16.79 -3.76
N ILE A 262 0.46 -17.98 -3.61
CA ILE A 262 -0.57 -18.28 -2.61
C ILE A 262 -0.08 -19.40 -1.68
N ALA A 263 0.20 -19.06 -0.42
CA ALA A 263 0.80 -19.98 0.57
C ALA A 263 0.09 -20.02 1.93
N GLY A 264 -1.05 -19.32 2.07
CA GLY A 264 -1.77 -19.27 3.35
C GLY A 264 -2.50 -20.55 3.73
N ALA A 265 -3.00 -20.59 4.97
CA ALA A 265 -3.75 -21.73 5.49
C ALA A 265 -5.06 -21.97 4.71
N THR A 266 -5.49 -23.24 4.71
CA THR A 266 -6.72 -23.69 4.05
C THR A 266 -7.95 -23.63 4.95
N ASN A 267 -7.80 -23.11 6.18
CA ASN A 267 -8.84 -22.97 7.21
C ASN A 267 -9.76 -21.74 7.01
N ASN A 268 -10.06 -21.38 5.76
CA ASN A 268 -10.90 -20.23 5.39
C ASN A 268 -10.36 -18.83 5.78
N THR A 269 -9.11 -18.68 6.22
CA THR A 269 -8.52 -17.36 6.48
C THR A 269 -7.79 -16.77 5.27
N ASN A 270 -7.47 -17.59 4.27
CA ASN A 270 -6.90 -17.18 2.99
C ASN A 270 -7.85 -17.59 1.85
N LYS A 271 -8.53 -16.62 1.24
CA LYS A 271 -9.56 -16.84 0.23
C LYS A 271 -9.33 -15.98 -1.01
N GLN A 272 -9.40 -16.61 -2.18
CA GLN A 272 -9.51 -15.93 -3.46
C GLN A 272 -10.83 -16.38 -4.09
N ILE A 273 -11.74 -15.45 -4.33
CA ILE A 273 -13.09 -15.73 -4.83
C ILE A 273 -13.22 -15.08 -6.20
N PHE A 274 -13.41 -15.89 -7.22
CA PHE A 274 -13.51 -15.53 -8.62
C PHE A 274 -14.97 -15.66 -9.08
N GLN A 275 -15.56 -14.55 -9.52
CA GLN A 275 -16.91 -14.50 -10.07
C GLN A 275 -16.87 -14.51 -11.60
N SER A 276 -18.05 -14.48 -12.22
CA SER A 276 -18.21 -14.55 -13.67
C SER A 276 -17.31 -13.56 -14.41
N GLY A 277 -16.58 -14.06 -15.41
CA GLY A 277 -15.69 -13.27 -16.27
C GLY A 277 -14.24 -13.15 -15.78
N THR A 278 -13.96 -13.56 -14.54
CA THR A 278 -12.63 -13.38 -13.94
C THR A 278 -11.68 -14.52 -14.28
N THR A 279 -10.38 -14.24 -14.21
CA THR A 279 -9.32 -15.20 -14.54
C THR A 279 -8.23 -15.24 -13.47
N MET A 280 -7.73 -16.44 -13.19
CA MET A 280 -6.48 -16.64 -12.46
C MET A 280 -5.47 -17.35 -13.37
N ASN A 281 -4.27 -16.79 -13.49
CA ASN A 281 -3.17 -17.38 -14.23
C ASN A 281 -2.09 -17.84 -13.25
N VAL A 282 -1.72 -19.11 -13.32
CA VAL A 282 -0.66 -19.73 -12.53
C VAL A 282 0.54 -19.92 -13.45
N ASN A 283 1.51 -18.99 -13.32
CA ASN A 283 2.63 -18.85 -14.25
C ASN A 283 3.97 -19.30 -13.66
N ALA A 284 4.04 -19.53 -12.35
CA ALA A 284 5.22 -20.06 -11.68
C ALA A 284 5.00 -21.49 -11.14
N ALA A 285 6.09 -22.25 -11.06
CA ALA A 285 6.10 -23.54 -10.39
C ALA A 285 5.82 -23.35 -8.89
N MET A 286 5.02 -24.24 -8.32
CA MET A 286 4.58 -24.21 -6.91
C MET A 286 3.94 -22.88 -6.51
N ALA A 287 3.37 -22.13 -7.45
CA ALA A 287 2.73 -20.84 -7.13
C ALA A 287 1.54 -21.03 -6.18
N LEU A 288 0.80 -22.12 -6.34
CA LEU A 288 -0.27 -22.51 -5.41
C LEU A 288 0.22 -23.63 -4.50
N SER A 289 0.60 -23.26 -3.29
CA SER A 289 0.96 -24.20 -2.21
C SER A 289 -0.07 -24.21 -1.07
N GLY A 290 -1.00 -23.24 -1.04
CA GLY A 290 -2.05 -23.15 -0.04
C GLY A 290 -3.27 -22.32 -0.46
N GLY A 291 -4.03 -21.87 0.54
CA GLY A 291 -5.23 -21.06 0.39
C GLY A 291 -6.45 -21.79 -0.15
N ASN A 292 -7.55 -21.06 -0.27
CA ASN A 292 -8.80 -21.53 -0.87
C ASN A 292 -9.16 -20.64 -2.06
N GLN A 293 -9.18 -21.22 -3.25
CA GLN A 293 -9.57 -20.55 -4.47
C GLN A 293 -10.93 -21.08 -4.91
N THR A 294 -11.92 -20.20 -5.04
CA THR A 294 -13.28 -20.57 -5.49
C THR A 294 -13.61 -19.85 -6.78
N PHE A 295 -14.00 -20.59 -7.80
CA PHE A 295 -14.32 -20.12 -9.14
C PHE A 295 -15.81 -20.36 -9.43
N ASN A 296 -16.53 -19.29 -9.76
CA ASN A 296 -17.95 -19.32 -10.13
C ASN A 296 -18.12 -18.64 -11.49
N ASP A 297 -18.28 -19.43 -12.56
CA ASP A 297 -18.24 -18.98 -13.96
C ASP A 297 -16.92 -18.26 -14.32
N ALA A 298 -15.80 -18.76 -13.78
CA ALA A 298 -14.48 -18.15 -13.90
C ALA A 298 -13.45 -19.12 -14.49
N THR A 299 -12.28 -18.60 -14.87
CA THR A 299 -11.22 -19.39 -15.50
C THR A 299 -9.99 -19.49 -14.59
N LEU A 300 -9.45 -20.71 -14.45
CA LEU A 300 -8.14 -20.98 -13.87
C LEU A 300 -7.23 -21.55 -14.96
N ASN A 301 -6.16 -20.84 -15.31
CA ASN A 301 -5.14 -21.30 -16.24
C ASN A 301 -3.88 -21.70 -15.47
N VAL A 302 -3.43 -22.94 -15.63
CA VAL A 302 -2.18 -23.45 -15.06
C VAL A 302 -1.16 -23.62 -16.17
N ASN A 303 -0.34 -22.59 -16.33
CA ASN A 303 0.62 -22.44 -17.43
C ASN A 303 2.00 -22.99 -17.06
N ALA A 304 2.28 -23.16 -15.77
CA ALA A 304 3.56 -23.68 -15.27
C ALA A 304 3.48 -25.15 -14.87
N SER A 305 4.55 -25.88 -15.16
CA SER A 305 4.78 -27.20 -14.56
C SER A 305 4.82 -27.08 -13.04
N GLN A 306 4.18 -28.01 -12.35
CA GLN A 306 4.04 -28.05 -10.90
C GLN A 306 3.37 -26.79 -10.33
N GLY A 307 2.57 -26.06 -11.12
CA GLY A 307 1.91 -24.82 -10.69
C GLY A 307 1.03 -25.00 -9.46
N ILE A 308 0.38 -26.16 -9.31
CA ILE A 308 -0.43 -26.53 -8.16
C ILE A 308 0.26 -27.64 -7.37
N SER A 309 0.70 -27.28 -6.16
CA SER A 309 1.34 -28.18 -5.19
C SER A 309 0.49 -28.39 -3.93
N GLY A 310 -0.47 -27.49 -3.68
CA GLY A 310 -1.32 -27.51 -2.49
C GLY A 310 -2.55 -26.61 -2.60
N GLY A 311 -3.20 -26.38 -1.47
CA GLY A 311 -4.42 -25.58 -1.39
C GLY A 311 -5.68 -26.33 -1.82
N TYR A 312 -6.79 -25.58 -1.89
CA TYR A 312 -8.11 -26.06 -2.29
C TYR A 312 -8.64 -25.20 -3.43
N GLN A 313 -8.84 -25.81 -4.59
CA GLN A 313 -9.41 -25.17 -5.77
C GLN A 313 -10.81 -25.74 -6.00
N ILE A 314 -11.83 -24.89 -5.92
CA ILE A 314 -13.23 -25.25 -6.13
C ILE A 314 -13.71 -24.56 -7.40
N LEU A 315 -14.04 -25.33 -8.43
CA LEU A 315 -14.61 -24.85 -9.68
C LEU A 315 -16.07 -25.26 -9.76
N ALA A 316 -16.95 -24.27 -9.85
CA ALA A 316 -18.40 -24.45 -9.88
C ALA A 316 -19.02 -23.79 -11.11
N LYS A 317 -20.30 -24.09 -11.34
CA LYS A 317 -21.09 -23.61 -12.48
C LYS A 317 -20.40 -23.94 -13.82
N SER A 318 -20.17 -22.96 -14.70
CA SER A 318 -19.50 -23.16 -15.99
C SER A 318 -18.01 -22.76 -15.94
N SER A 319 -17.37 -22.89 -14.76
CA SER A 319 -15.94 -22.55 -14.62
C SER A 319 -15.04 -23.51 -15.39
N VAL A 320 -13.89 -23.02 -15.82
CA VAL A 320 -12.92 -23.78 -16.62
C VAL A 320 -11.56 -23.80 -15.93
N LEU A 321 -10.98 -24.99 -15.81
CA LEU A 321 -9.57 -25.21 -15.48
C LEU A 321 -8.83 -25.65 -16.75
N ASN A 322 -7.82 -24.88 -17.17
CA ASN A 322 -6.92 -25.28 -18.26
C ASN A 322 -5.55 -25.61 -17.68
N SER A 323 -4.97 -26.74 -18.09
CA SER A 323 -3.59 -27.11 -17.75
C SER A 323 -2.82 -27.38 -19.04
N GLU A 324 -2.01 -26.40 -19.44
CA GLU A 324 -1.25 -26.46 -20.71
C GLU A 324 0.14 -27.07 -20.53
N ALA A 325 0.75 -26.92 -19.35
CA ALA A 325 2.06 -27.47 -19.07
C ALA A 325 2.01 -28.94 -18.64
N ASN A 326 3.16 -29.62 -18.71
CA ASN A 326 3.29 -30.97 -18.18
C ASN A 326 3.33 -30.95 -16.65
N GLN A 327 2.80 -31.97 -15.99
CA GLN A 327 2.86 -32.14 -14.53
C GLN A 327 2.38 -30.90 -13.75
N THR A 328 1.28 -30.27 -14.18
CA THR A 328 0.79 -29.02 -13.56
C THR A 328 0.31 -29.21 -12.13
N ILE A 329 -0.23 -30.39 -11.80
CA ILE A 329 -0.81 -30.71 -10.49
C ILE A 329 -0.02 -31.85 -9.86
N ILE A 330 0.66 -31.53 -8.77
CA ILE A 330 1.44 -32.49 -7.96
C ILE A 330 0.85 -32.70 -6.56
N GLY A 331 -0.17 -31.91 -6.18
CA GLY A 331 -0.78 -31.96 -4.86
C GLY A 331 -2.02 -31.07 -4.74
N GLY A 332 -2.51 -30.90 -3.51
CA GLY A 332 -3.72 -30.12 -3.21
C GLY A 332 -5.03 -30.86 -3.46
N GLN A 333 -6.13 -30.13 -3.36
CA GLN A 333 -7.48 -30.64 -3.60
C GLN A 333 -8.17 -29.82 -4.68
N ILE A 334 -8.62 -30.49 -5.74
CA ILE A 334 -9.39 -29.87 -6.81
C ILE A 334 -10.79 -30.46 -6.80
N LYS A 335 -11.80 -29.61 -6.62
CA LYS A 335 -13.20 -29.98 -6.69
C LYS A 335 -13.84 -29.32 -7.91
N LEU A 336 -14.43 -30.14 -8.76
CA LEU A 336 -15.30 -29.73 -9.86
C LEU A 336 -16.75 -30.12 -9.53
N GLN A 337 -17.67 -29.22 -9.83
CA GLN A 337 -19.11 -29.40 -9.63
C GLN A 337 -19.91 -28.66 -10.71
N ASP A 338 -21.22 -28.88 -10.74
CA ASP A 338 -22.14 -28.35 -11.76
C ASP A 338 -21.73 -28.75 -13.19
N ASN A 339 -21.38 -27.80 -14.07
CA ASN A 339 -20.98 -28.03 -15.46
C ASN A 339 -19.51 -27.60 -15.70
N SER A 340 -18.70 -27.59 -14.63
CA SER A 340 -17.31 -27.13 -14.72
C SER A 340 -16.46 -28.11 -15.54
N VAL A 341 -15.47 -27.56 -16.24
CA VAL A 341 -14.62 -28.33 -17.17
C VAL A 341 -13.17 -28.21 -16.76
N PHE A 342 -12.47 -29.34 -16.71
CA PHE A 342 -11.02 -29.40 -16.65
C PHE A 342 -10.47 -29.89 -17.99
N ASN A 343 -9.78 -29.02 -18.72
CA ASN A 343 -8.97 -29.36 -19.88
C ASN A 343 -7.52 -29.69 -19.45
N ALA A 344 -7.19 -30.97 -19.40
CA ALA A 344 -5.86 -31.47 -19.09
C ALA A 344 -5.07 -31.70 -20.39
N ASN A 345 -4.42 -30.65 -20.89
CA ASN A 345 -3.75 -30.65 -22.20
C ASN A 345 -2.30 -31.11 -22.13
N GLY A 346 -1.62 -30.89 -21.00
CA GLY A 346 -0.23 -31.31 -20.81
C GLY A 346 -0.05 -32.80 -20.51
N LYS A 347 1.17 -33.29 -20.71
CA LYS A 347 1.56 -34.66 -20.34
C LYS A 347 1.62 -34.82 -18.83
N SER A 348 1.12 -35.94 -18.32
CA SER A 348 1.14 -36.24 -16.88
C SER A 348 0.55 -35.10 -16.06
N THR A 349 -0.54 -34.47 -16.56
CA THR A 349 -1.11 -33.25 -15.96
C THR A 349 -1.33 -33.41 -14.45
N ILE A 350 -1.88 -34.56 -14.03
CA ILE A 350 -2.15 -34.88 -12.64
C ILE A 350 -1.22 -36.03 -12.21
N THR A 351 -0.31 -35.72 -11.29
CA THR A 351 0.64 -36.68 -10.68
C THR A 351 0.42 -36.86 -9.18
N GLY A 352 -0.53 -36.13 -8.59
CA GLY A 352 -0.85 -36.22 -7.16
C GLY A 352 -2.04 -35.36 -6.74
N GLY A 353 -2.31 -35.35 -5.43
CA GLY A 353 -3.43 -34.63 -4.84
C GLY A 353 -4.75 -35.41 -4.88
N THR A 354 -5.85 -34.73 -4.61
CA THR A 354 -7.20 -35.31 -4.67
C THR A 354 -8.07 -34.54 -5.65
N GLN A 355 -8.71 -35.26 -6.57
CA GLN A 355 -9.63 -34.68 -7.54
C GLN A 355 -11.04 -35.24 -7.30
N ASN A 356 -12.02 -34.34 -7.15
CA ASN A 356 -13.40 -34.71 -6.91
C ASN A 356 -14.29 -34.06 -7.98
N PHE A 357 -14.93 -34.90 -8.80
CA PHE A 357 -15.83 -34.49 -9.87
C PHE A 357 -17.26 -34.82 -9.46
N ASN A 358 -18.13 -33.81 -9.38
CA ASN A 358 -19.54 -33.94 -9.04
C ASN A 358 -20.43 -33.47 -10.20
N ASP A 359 -21.70 -33.85 -10.14
CA ASP A 359 -22.75 -33.43 -11.08
C ASP A 359 -22.36 -33.72 -12.54
N ASN A 360 -22.42 -32.73 -13.42
CA ASN A 360 -22.09 -32.85 -14.85
C ASN A 360 -20.67 -32.34 -15.16
N SER A 361 -19.78 -32.26 -14.17
CA SER A 361 -18.41 -31.80 -14.41
C SER A 361 -17.62 -32.75 -15.30
N ILE A 362 -16.70 -32.20 -16.09
CA ILE A 362 -15.98 -32.94 -17.14
C ILE A 362 -14.48 -32.81 -16.94
N LEU A 363 -13.76 -33.92 -17.06
CA LEU A 363 -12.32 -33.95 -17.31
C LEU A 363 -12.08 -34.33 -18.78
N ASN A 364 -11.51 -33.40 -19.55
CA ASN A 364 -10.99 -33.66 -20.89
C ASN A 364 -9.51 -34.05 -20.77
N ALA A 365 -9.24 -35.36 -20.74
CA ALA A 365 -7.90 -35.93 -20.66
C ALA A 365 -7.22 -35.93 -22.04
N ASN A 366 -6.83 -34.75 -22.51
CA ASN A 366 -6.28 -34.56 -23.85
C ASN A 366 -4.78 -34.92 -23.93
N GLY A 367 -4.05 -34.74 -22.82
CA GLY A 367 -2.62 -35.03 -22.72
C GLY A 367 -2.31 -36.51 -22.46
N GLU A 368 -1.12 -36.93 -22.88
CA GLU A 368 -0.58 -38.27 -22.57
C GLU A 368 -0.46 -38.47 -21.05
N ASP A 369 -0.77 -39.68 -20.56
CA ASP A 369 -0.65 -40.04 -19.14
C ASP A 369 -1.35 -39.04 -18.20
N THR A 370 -2.46 -38.42 -18.63
CA THR A 370 -3.15 -37.34 -17.90
C THR A 370 -3.25 -37.60 -16.39
N LEU A 371 -3.55 -38.85 -16.01
CA LEU A 371 -3.53 -39.35 -14.64
C LEU A 371 -2.36 -40.32 -14.47
N SER A 372 -1.36 -39.96 -13.68
CA SER A 372 -0.12 -40.76 -13.52
C SER A 372 0.40 -40.86 -12.07
N GLY A 373 -0.47 -40.63 -11.07
CA GLY A 373 -0.15 -40.60 -9.65
C GLY A 373 -0.88 -41.62 -8.79
#